data_AF-A0A927MZ32-F1
#
_entry.id   AF-A0A927MZ32-F1
#
_cell.length_a   1.000
_cell.length_b   1.000
_cell.length_c   1.000
_cell.angle_alpha   90.00
_cell.angle_beta   90.00
_cell.angle_gamma   90.00
#
_symmetry.space_group_name_H-M   'P 1'
#
loop_
_entity.id
_entity.type
_entity.pdbx_description
1 polymer ?
#
loop_
_entity_poly.entity_id
_entity_poly.type
_entity_poly.pdbx_seq_one_letter_code
_entity_poly.pdbx_strand_id
1 'polypeptide(L)'
;MNEDPDSPDTPYVVPLDEGTTVAQVGGKGASLARLAAARLPIPPGFHVTTAAYHAFVAQDARQGQILAAVAGFRADDPVACEEAADKIARLFVEGVVPEPISEAVREAYAGLGSGSVPVAVRSSATAEDLPEMSFAGQQDTYLNIHGEREVLAAVRRCWASLWTARAIGYRLRNGIPAEDVALAVVVQELVPADAAGVLFTADPMTGATDQVLVNATWGLGEALVGGQVTPDTILVDRATGAVTERRLGDKAVMTVRTSDGTREVPVPAERRSAPVLTDAQAGELARLGVRVEGLYDRPMDIEWARHDGTVFIVQARPITALRTSEPATEEWNDTRHGDYLWTSANLGEAIPDVMTPATWSLIEIFMAETMALAEVGGHRLSGNIAGRFYLNLSVSAAAAGAFGLTRLFLSSVPQVFGRIPDTVTIPPLPMSRWELIRATIPPAVAFRWRLLPYQRNLDSPGGRGTRPLRPGHRAGGRRDDPERAGRPVARRARALPPRRQPAARGGRPLRQQRPGPDPGQGARTRLRGGHERAAHRPAGR
;
A
#
# COMPACT_ATOMS: atom_id res chain seq x y z
N MET A 1 9.03 28.08 8.93
CA MET A 1 10.08 28.76 8.15
C MET A 1 10.79 27.66 7.39
N ASN A 2 11.01 27.83 6.09
CA ASN A 2 11.83 26.88 5.33
C ASN A 2 13.27 27.32 5.53
N GLU A 3 13.95 26.71 6.50
CA GLU A 3 15.41 26.74 6.53
C GLU A 3 15.93 25.85 5.41
N ASP A 4 17.00 26.28 4.77
CA ASP A 4 17.70 25.50 3.76
C ASP A 4 18.36 24.30 4.47
N PRO A 5 18.00 23.04 4.14
CA PRO A 5 18.61 21.88 4.80
C PRO A 5 20.13 21.83 4.62
N ASP A 6 20.64 22.42 3.53
CA ASP A 6 22.07 22.52 3.20
C ASP A 6 22.71 23.84 3.69
N SER A 7 22.05 24.57 4.59
CA SER A 7 22.67 25.68 5.30
C SER A 7 23.98 25.23 5.98
N PRO A 8 25.09 25.99 5.90
CA PRO A 8 26.34 25.64 6.56
C PRO A 8 26.24 25.60 8.10
N ASP A 9 25.15 26.14 8.66
CA ASP A 9 24.84 26.10 10.10
C ASP A 9 23.97 24.88 10.49
N THR A 10 23.54 24.01 9.55
CA THR A 10 22.74 22.81 9.87
C THR A 10 23.58 21.81 10.69
N PRO A 11 23.15 21.44 11.91
CA PRO A 11 23.88 20.49 12.74
C PRO A 11 23.90 19.08 12.14
N TYR A 12 25.04 18.37 12.29
CA TYR A 12 25.20 16.98 11.84
C TYR A 12 24.42 15.96 12.68
N VAL A 13 24.15 16.29 13.94
CA VAL A 13 23.37 15.47 14.87
C VAL A 13 22.41 16.38 15.63
N VAL A 14 21.17 15.92 15.80
CA VAL A 14 20.11 16.61 16.56
C VAL A 14 19.43 15.63 17.53
N PRO A 15 19.00 16.07 18.73
CA PRO A 15 18.22 15.26 19.65
C PRO A 15 16.95 14.68 19.01
N LEU A 16 16.49 13.53 19.50
CA LEU A 16 15.33 12.85 18.93
C LEU A 16 14.05 13.70 18.98
N ASP A 17 13.93 14.57 19.98
CA ASP A 17 12.78 15.41 20.29
C ASP A 17 12.86 16.86 19.75
N GLU A 18 13.92 17.19 19.01
CA GLU A 18 14.06 18.51 18.38
C GLU A 18 13.09 18.68 17.20
N GLY A 19 12.55 19.90 17.05
CA GLY A 19 11.61 20.28 15.99
C GLY A 19 12.25 20.31 14.60
N THR A 20 12.29 19.15 13.95
CA THR A 20 13.04 18.91 12.71
C THR A 20 12.13 18.75 11.49
N THR A 21 12.69 18.94 10.29
CA THR A 21 11.97 18.75 9.01
C THR A 21 12.27 17.40 8.36
N VAL A 22 11.35 16.91 7.52
CA VAL A 22 11.56 15.69 6.70
C VAL A 22 12.81 15.80 5.81
N ALA A 23 13.19 17.01 5.38
CA ALA A 23 14.41 17.24 4.61
C ALA A 23 15.70 17.04 5.43
N GLN A 24 15.68 17.31 6.73
CA GLN A 24 16.83 17.17 7.63
C GLN A 24 16.98 15.75 8.21
N VAL A 25 15.88 15.09 8.55
CA VAL A 25 15.89 13.81 9.30
C VAL A 25 15.13 12.65 8.61
N GLY A 26 14.58 12.87 7.41
CA GLY A 26 13.76 11.88 6.69
C GLY A 26 12.38 11.64 7.32
N GLY A 27 11.54 10.85 6.65
CA GLY A 27 10.16 10.60 7.06
C GLY A 27 10.04 9.93 8.43
N LYS A 28 10.84 8.87 8.67
CA LYS A 28 10.88 8.16 9.97
C LYS A 28 11.40 9.05 11.10
N GLY A 29 12.47 9.80 10.86
CA GLY A 29 13.04 10.73 11.83
C GLY A 29 12.04 11.82 12.24
N ALA A 30 11.39 12.46 11.26
CA ALA A 30 10.38 13.49 11.51
C ALA A 30 9.14 12.92 12.22
N SER A 31 8.76 11.68 11.91
CA SER A 31 7.70 10.96 12.62
C SER A 31 8.08 10.73 14.09
N LEU A 32 9.29 10.23 14.37
CA LEU A 32 9.78 10.04 15.74
C LEU A 32 9.88 11.35 16.52
N ALA A 33 10.36 12.44 15.91
CA ALA A 33 10.39 13.75 16.54
C ALA A 33 8.98 14.26 16.93
N ARG A 34 7.99 14.05 16.06
CA ARG A 34 6.58 14.39 16.35
C ARG A 34 6.02 13.54 17.50
N LEU A 35 6.34 12.25 17.55
CA LEU A 35 5.97 11.36 18.67
C LEU A 35 6.62 11.81 20.00
N ALA A 36 7.89 12.20 19.95
CA ALA A 36 8.66 12.67 21.09
C ALA A 36 8.07 13.97 21.68
N ALA A 37 7.82 14.96 20.82
CA ALA A 37 7.19 16.23 21.20
C ALA A 37 5.79 16.03 21.81
N ALA A 38 5.04 15.01 21.37
CA ALA A 38 3.76 14.62 21.94
C ALA A 38 3.85 13.81 23.26
N ARG A 39 5.06 13.60 23.79
CA ARG A 39 5.36 12.81 25.00
C ARG A 39 4.74 11.41 24.95
N LEU A 40 4.84 10.78 23.79
CA LEU A 40 4.53 9.36 23.63
C LEU A 40 5.75 8.53 24.06
N PRO A 41 5.56 7.31 24.58
CA PRO A 41 6.67 6.48 25.03
C PRO A 41 7.43 5.96 23.81
N ILE A 42 8.54 6.63 23.47
CA ILE A 42 9.50 6.18 22.46
C ILE A 42 10.85 5.95 23.14
N PRO A 43 11.72 5.07 22.62
CA PRO A 43 13.08 4.94 23.13
C PRO A 43 13.87 6.23 22.86
N PRO A 44 14.73 6.68 23.80
CA PRO A 44 15.59 7.84 23.60
C PRO A 44 16.59 7.61 22.46
N GLY A 45 17.13 8.68 21.90
CA GLY A 45 17.98 8.61 20.72
C GLY A 45 18.41 9.97 20.19
N PHE A 46 18.87 9.97 18.95
CA PHE A 46 19.23 11.15 18.16
C PHE A 46 19.10 10.86 16.66
N HIS A 47 19.04 11.92 15.85
CA HIS A 47 19.09 11.83 14.39
C HIS A 47 20.44 12.30 13.89
N VAL A 48 21.09 11.51 13.05
CA VAL A 48 22.19 11.95 12.17
C VAL A 48 21.56 12.53 10.91
N THR A 49 21.80 13.82 10.66
CA THR A 49 21.06 14.59 9.64
C THR A 49 21.54 14.32 8.22
N THR A 50 20.75 14.75 7.23
CA THR A 50 21.15 14.76 5.81
C THR A 50 22.40 15.61 5.56
N ALA A 51 22.62 16.69 6.31
CA ALA A 51 23.86 17.48 6.24
C ALA A 51 25.12 16.62 6.53
N ALA A 52 25.03 15.64 7.43
CA ALA A 52 26.13 14.71 7.70
C ALA A 52 26.41 13.78 6.51
N TYR A 53 25.35 13.33 5.82
CA TYR A 53 25.48 12.58 4.56
C TYR A 53 26.14 13.45 3.47
N HIS A 54 25.67 14.68 3.27
CA HIS A 54 26.23 15.61 2.27
C HIS A 54 27.71 15.91 2.52
N ALA A 55 28.08 16.20 3.77
CA ALA A 55 29.48 16.40 4.16
C ALA A 55 30.35 15.14 3.96
N PHE A 56 29.81 13.94 4.20
CA PHE A 56 30.51 12.68 3.95
C PHE A 56 30.73 12.40 2.44
N VAL A 57 29.74 12.65 1.58
CA VAL A 57 29.89 12.41 0.13
C VAL A 57 30.63 13.55 -0.60
N ALA A 58 30.73 14.74 -0.02
CA ALA A 58 31.52 15.83 -0.56
C ALA A 58 33.04 15.58 -0.49
N GLN A 59 33.52 14.79 0.47
CA GLN A 59 34.94 14.44 0.59
C GLN A 59 35.44 13.60 -0.59
N ASP A 60 36.72 13.75 -0.94
CA ASP A 60 37.46 12.94 -1.93
C ASP A 60 36.81 12.86 -3.33
N ALA A 61 35.96 13.83 -3.67
CA ALA A 61 35.08 13.80 -4.85
C ALA A 61 34.17 12.57 -4.94
N ARG A 62 33.85 11.95 -3.79
CA ARG A 62 33.04 10.72 -3.65
C ARG A 62 31.67 10.86 -4.31
N GLN A 63 30.99 12.00 -4.16
CA GLN A 63 29.73 12.30 -4.85
C GLN A 63 29.87 12.22 -6.39
N GLY A 64 30.96 12.76 -6.94
CA GLY A 64 31.24 12.67 -8.38
C GLY A 64 31.49 11.23 -8.84
N GLN A 65 32.15 10.41 -8.01
CA GLN A 65 32.37 8.99 -8.28
C GLN A 65 31.07 8.16 -8.21
N ILE A 66 30.16 8.50 -7.28
CA ILE A 66 28.82 7.91 -7.16
C ILE A 66 27.97 8.25 -8.38
N LEU A 67 27.89 9.53 -8.76
CA LEU A 67 27.14 9.98 -9.93
C LEU A 67 27.69 9.35 -11.23
N ALA A 68 29.02 9.26 -11.37
CA ALA A 68 29.65 8.56 -12.49
C ALA A 68 29.46 7.03 -12.45
N ALA A 69 29.14 6.44 -11.30
CA ALA A 69 28.84 5.01 -11.17
C ALA A 69 27.38 4.67 -11.54
N VAL A 70 26.44 5.61 -11.44
CA VAL A 70 25.03 5.43 -11.87
C VAL A 70 24.70 6.06 -13.23
N ALA A 71 25.69 6.69 -13.88
CA ALA A 71 25.49 7.35 -15.16
C ALA A 71 25.42 6.37 -16.35
N GLY A 72 24.45 6.60 -17.24
CA GLY A 72 24.51 6.13 -18.63
C GLY A 72 23.95 4.74 -18.94
N PHE A 73 23.53 3.95 -17.94
CA PHE A 73 22.79 2.70 -18.17
C PHE A 73 21.28 2.87 -17.97
N ARG A 74 20.51 1.91 -18.50
CA ARG A 74 19.05 1.96 -18.47
C ARG A 74 18.49 1.34 -17.18
N ALA A 75 17.31 1.78 -16.79
CA ALA A 75 16.60 1.34 -15.59
C ALA A 75 16.10 -0.14 -15.62
N ASP A 76 16.27 -0.81 -16.76
CA ASP A 76 15.90 -2.19 -17.05
C ASP A 76 17.11 -3.12 -17.21
N ASP A 77 18.32 -2.69 -16.83
CA ASP A 77 19.54 -3.51 -16.76
C ASP A 77 19.89 -3.86 -15.29
N PRO A 78 19.59 -5.08 -14.81
CA PRO A 78 19.91 -5.48 -13.45
C PRO A 78 21.41 -5.63 -13.19
N VAL A 79 22.18 -6.04 -14.20
CA VAL A 79 23.63 -6.29 -14.07
C VAL A 79 24.36 -4.98 -13.88
N ALA A 80 24.03 -3.95 -14.67
CA ALA A 80 24.57 -2.61 -14.48
C ALA A 80 24.17 -2.01 -13.12
N CYS A 81 22.97 -2.30 -12.60
CA CYS A 81 22.55 -1.88 -11.27
C CYS A 81 23.38 -2.57 -10.15
N GLU A 82 23.74 -3.85 -10.32
CA GLU A 82 24.59 -4.60 -9.39
C GLU A 82 26.04 -4.10 -9.43
N GLU A 83 26.64 -3.95 -10.61
CA GLU A 83 28.00 -3.41 -10.77
C GLU A 83 28.14 -1.98 -10.20
N ALA A 84 27.13 -1.13 -10.42
CA ALA A 84 27.08 0.21 -9.83
C ALA A 84 26.98 0.17 -8.30
N ALA A 85 26.10 -0.68 -7.76
CA ALA A 85 25.93 -0.84 -6.31
C ALA A 85 27.22 -1.33 -5.64
N ASP A 86 27.89 -2.35 -6.19
CA ASP A 86 29.16 -2.88 -5.69
C ASP A 86 30.27 -1.84 -5.70
N LYS A 87 30.36 -1.04 -6.78
CA LYS A 87 31.32 0.05 -6.89
C LYS A 87 31.07 1.13 -5.84
N ILE A 88 29.81 1.53 -5.63
CA ILE A 88 29.44 2.55 -4.67
C ILE A 88 29.62 2.05 -3.23
N ALA A 89 29.27 0.81 -2.93
CA ALA A 89 29.46 0.20 -1.61
C ALA A 89 30.93 0.28 -1.15
N ARG A 90 31.89 0.07 -2.05
CA ARG A 90 33.33 0.25 -1.75
C ARG A 90 33.68 1.67 -1.34
N LEU A 91 33.11 2.68 -2.00
CA LEU A 91 33.32 4.10 -1.65
C LEU A 91 32.83 4.44 -0.23
N PHE A 92 31.75 3.81 0.23
CA PHE A 92 31.26 3.94 1.61
C PHE A 92 32.08 3.11 2.62
N VAL A 93 32.66 1.98 2.21
CA VAL A 93 33.54 1.17 3.06
C VAL A 93 34.89 1.85 3.28
N GLU A 94 35.49 2.41 2.22
CA GLU A 94 36.79 3.09 2.22
C GLU A 94 36.70 4.52 2.77
N GLY A 95 35.53 5.18 2.65
CA GLY A 95 35.34 6.56 3.10
C GLY A 95 35.45 6.75 4.62
N VAL A 96 36.36 7.63 5.04
CA VAL A 96 36.50 8.05 6.44
C VAL A 96 35.36 9.01 6.80
N VAL A 97 34.75 8.88 7.99
CA VAL A 97 33.74 9.84 8.45
C VAL A 97 34.45 11.12 8.93
N PRO A 98 34.08 12.32 8.44
CA PRO A 98 34.64 13.59 8.92
C PRO A 98 34.66 13.70 10.45
N GLU A 99 35.78 14.15 11.02
CA GLU A 99 35.92 14.22 12.49
C GLU A 99 34.80 14.99 13.20
N PRO A 100 34.30 16.15 12.70
CA PRO A 100 33.18 16.84 13.33
C PRO A 100 31.87 16.02 13.39
N ILE A 101 31.65 15.11 12.44
CA ILE A 101 30.51 14.18 12.46
C ILE A 101 30.79 13.06 13.47
N SER A 102 32.01 12.51 13.45
CA SER A 102 32.45 11.47 14.39
C SER A 102 32.42 11.94 15.84
N GLU A 103 32.77 13.19 16.13
CA GLU A 103 32.64 13.84 17.44
C GLU A 103 31.17 14.01 17.83
N ALA A 104 30.34 14.62 16.98
CA ALA A 104 28.91 14.83 17.28
C ALA A 104 28.14 13.52 17.54
N VAL A 105 28.42 12.46 16.78
CA VAL A 105 27.82 11.13 17.00
C VAL A 105 28.32 10.49 18.29
N ARG A 106 29.60 10.66 18.65
CA ARG A 106 30.16 10.17 19.92
C ARG A 106 29.55 10.88 21.12
N GLU A 107 29.43 12.21 21.07
CA GLU A 107 28.80 13.00 22.12
C GLU A 107 27.34 12.61 22.33
N ALA A 108 26.55 12.54 21.25
CA ALA A 108 25.14 12.15 21.33
C ALA A 108 24.95 10.70 21.82
N TYR A 109 25.80 9.76 21.40
CA TYR A 109 25.77 8.38 21.87
C TYR A 109 26.19 8.24 23.35
N ALA A 110 27.19 9.01 23.80
CA ALA A 110 27.54 9.10 25.23
C ALA A 110 26.43 9.76 26.06
N GLY A 111 25.63 10.65 25.46
CA GLY A 111 24.43 11.22 26.08
C GLY A 111 23.33 10.21 26.40
N LEU A 112 23.28 9.05 25.72
CA LEU A 112 22.32 7.98 25.99
C LEU A 112 22.67 7.14 27.22
N GLY A 113 23.92 7.15 27.68
CA GLY A 113 24.38 6.37 28.83
C GLY A 113 25.86 6.01 28.78
N SER A 114 26.27 4.99 29.53
CA SER A 114 27.69 4.68 29.81
C SER A 114 28.47 4.03 28.64
N GLY A 115 28.34 4.54 27.41
CA GLY A 115 29.11 4.14 26.23
C GLY A 115 28.83 2.71 25.68
N SER A 116 28.06 1.90 26.41
CA SER A 116 27.72 0.51 26.09
C SER A 116 26.20 0.29 25.98
N VAL A 117 25.44 1.33 25.65
CA VAL A 117 23.98 1.22 25.48
C VAL A 117 23.71 0.53 24.14
N PRO A 118 22.99 -0.60 24.09
CA PRO A 118 22.62 -1.23 22.83
C PRO A 118 21.71 -0.29 22.06
N VAL A 119 22.04 0.00 20.80
CA VAL A 119 21.21 0.87 19.94
C VAL A 119 20.72 0.14 18.68
N ALA A 120 19.59 0.63 18.17
CA ALA A 120 19.09 0.39 16.83
C ALA A 120 19.52 1.56 15.93
N VAL A 121 20.21 1.26 14.84
CA VAL A 121 20.63 2.24 13.82
C VAL A 121 19.81 2.00 12.56
N ARG A 122 19.04 3.00 12.15
CA ARG A 122 17.96 2.88 11.16
C ARG A 122 18.06 3.96 10.10
N SER A 123 18.05 3.57 8.85
CA SER A 123 17.91 4.50 7.72
C SER A 123 16.57 5.24 7.78
N SER A 124 16.55 6.51 7.35
CA SER A 124 15.39 7.40 7.26
C SER A 124 15.54 8.29 6.03
N ALA A 125 14.70 8.08 5.00
CA ALA A 125 14.85 8.78 3.72
C ALA A 125 13.95 10.01 3.63
N THR A 126 14.42 11.02 2.89
CA THR A 126 13.68 12.26 2.61
C THR A 126 12.49 12.03 1.67
N ALA A 127 12.55 10.99 0.83
CA ALA A 127 11.56 10.68 -0.21
C ALA A 127 10.55 9.57 0.16
N GLU A 128 10.53 9.09 1.41
CA GLU A 128 9.69 7.96 1.84
C GLU A 128 8.18 8.25 1.87
N ASP A 129 7.78 9.51 2.04
CA ASP A 129 6.39 9.93 2.27
C ASP A 129 5.67 10.49 1.01
N LEU A 130 6.29 10.40 -0.17
CA LEU A 130 5.58 10.71 -1.41
C LEU A 130 4.51 9.62 -1.65
N PRO A 131 3.23 9.96 -1.92
CA PRO A 131 2.13 8.98 -1.99
C PRO A 131 2.33 7.84 -3.01
N GLU A 132 3.20 8.04 -3.99
CA GLU A 132 3.53 7.07 -5.05
C GLU A 132 4.86 6.33 -4.81
N MET A 133 5.66 6.72 -3.79
CA MET A 133 7.02 6.20 -3.55
C MET A 133 7.18 5.45 -2.23
N SER A 134 6.43 4.35 -2.07
CA SER A 134 6.66 3.40 -0.99
C SER A 134 8.03 2.69 -1.14
N PHE A 135 9.07 3.22 -0.50
CA PHE A 135 10.36 2.54 -0.29
C PHE A 135 10.29 1.41 0.78
N ALA A 136 9.08 1.00 1.19
CA ALA A 136 8.85 -0.03 2.20
C ALA A 136 9.66 -1.32 1.93
N GLY A 137 10.39 -1.79 2.95
CA GLY A 137 11.20 -3.00 2.87
C GLY A 137 12.46 -2.89 1.99
N GLN A 138 13.01 -1.69 1.80
CA GLN A 138 14.31 -1.46 1.12
C GLN A 138 15.36 -0.77 2.02
N GLN A 139 15.07 -0.62 3.30
CA GLN A 139 15.85 0.20 4.22
C GLN A 139 16.51 -0.63 5.31
N ASP A 140 17.84 -0.56 5.37
CA ASP A 140 18.60 -1.29 6.37
C ASP A 140 18.33 -0.77 7.78
N THR A 141 18.16 -1.73 8.69
CA THR A 141 18.08 -1.54 10.13
C THR A 141 19.10 -2.47 10.77
N TYR A 142 19.94 -1.92 11.64
CA TYR A 142 20.97 -2.63 12.37
C TYR A 142 20.63 -2.61 13.85
N LEU A 143 20.24 -3.75 14.41
CA LEU A 143 19.89 -3.86 15.83
C LEU A 143 21.07 -4.33 16.70
N ASN A 144 21.01 -3.96 17.97
CA ASN A 144 21.93 -4.40 19.02
C ASN A 144 23.39 -4.02 18.71
N ILE A 145 23.59 -2.78 18.24
CA ILE A 145 24.90 -2.19 17.99
C ILE A 145 25.44 -1.61 19.30
N HIS A 146 26.72 -1.84 19.58
CA HIS A 146 27.39 -1.44 20.82
C HIS A 146 28.68 -0.67 20.55
N GLY A 147 28.83 0.48 21.20
CA GLY A 147 30.05 1.28 21.16
C GLY A 147 30.15 2.20 19.94
N GLU A 148 30.75 3.37 20.16
CA GLU A 148 30.87 4.46 19.19
C GLU A 148 31.34 4.03 17.79
N ARG A 149 32.35 3.15 17.71
CA ARG A 149 32.92 2.69 16.45
C ARG A 149 31.92 1.89 15.62
N GLU A 150 31.14 1.02 16.26
CA GLU A 150 30.14 0.21 15.56
C GLU A 150 28.89 1.02 15.21
N VAL A 151 28.56 2.04 16.00
CA VAL A 151 27.51 3.03 15.64
C VAL A 151 27.92 3.81 14.38
N LEU A 152 29.13 4.36 14.32
CA LEU A 152 29.65 5.04 13.13
C LEU A 152 29.73 4.11 11.91
N ALA A 153 30.14 2.85 12.12
CA ALA A 153 30.13 1.85 11.06
C ALA A 153 28.71 1.53 10.56
N ALA A 154 27.72 1.44 11.45
CA ALA A 154 26.32 1.21 11.10
C ALA A 154 25.70 2.42 10.38
N VAL A 155 26.00 3.65 10.79
CA VAL A 155 25.59 4.89 10.10
C VAL A 155 26.10 4.88 8.65
N ARG A 156 27.38 4.56 8.42
CA ARG A 156 27.95 4.38 7.07
C ARG A 156 27.24 3.28 6.27
N ARG A 157 26.89 2.15 6.90
CA ARG A 157 26.13 1.07 6.23
C ARG A 157 24.73 1.53 5.82
N CYS A 158 24.01 2.27 6.67
CA CYS A 158 22.74 2.90 6.30
C CYS A 158 22.92 3.84 5.09
N TRP A 159 23.91 4.73 5.08
CA TRP A 159 24.17 5.59 3.91
C TRP A 159 24.48 4.79 2.63
N ALA A 160 25.20 3.67 2.74
CA ALA A 160 25.45 2.77 1.63
C ALA A 160 24.17 2.05 1.14
N SER A 161 23.20 1.76 2.03
CA SER A 161 21.94 1.08 1.68
C SER A 161 21.09 1.89 0.70
N LEU A 162 21.28 3.21 0.66
CA LEU A 162 20.68 4.08 -0.35
C LEU A 162 21.06 3.67 -1.79
N TRP A 163 22.20 3.01 -1.98
CA TRP A 163 22.81 2.69 -3.27
C TRP A 163 22.82 1.18 -3.59
N THR A 164 21.92 0.40 -2.98
CA THR A 164 21.68 -1.00 -3.41
C THR A 164 21.16 -1.05 -4.85
N ALA A 165 21.42 -2.16 -5.56
CA ALA A 165 20.98 -2.36 -6.95
C ALA A 165 19.46 -2.17 -7.12
N ARG A 166 18.66 -2.61 -6.14
CA ARG A 166 17.21 -2.43 -6.08
C ARG A 166 16.83 -0.94 -5.98
N ALA A 167 17.51 -0.19 -5.11
CA ALA A 167 17.25 1.24 -4.90
C ALA A 167 17.69 2.09 -6.12
N ILE A 168 18.85 1.78 -6.72
CA ILE A 168 19.32 2.39 -7.97
C ILE A 168 18.32 2.16 -9.10
N GLY A 169 17.97 0.90 -9.38
CA GLY A 169 17.02 0.56 -10.44
C GLY A 169 15.62 1.15 -10.21
N TYR A 170 15.18 1.25 -8.95
CA TYR A 170 13.93 1.94 -8.61
C TYR A 170 13.99 3.44 -8.96
N ARG A 171 15.05 4.16 -8.55
CA ARG A 171 15.20 5.59 -8.86
C ARG A 171 15.24 5.85 -10.36
N LEU A 172 16.03 5.06 -11.10
CA LEU A 172 16.12 5.16 -12.56
C LEU A 172 14.77 4.92 -13.26
N ARG A 173 13.94 3.98 -12.77
CA ARG A 173 12.60 3.72 -13.35
C ARG A 173 11.60 4.84 -13.08
N ASN A 174 11.73 5.53 -11.96
CA ASN A 174 10.84 6.63 -11.56
C ASN A 174 11.38 8.02 -11.94
N GLY A 175 12.51 8.09 -12.65
CA GLY A 175 13.13 9.36 -13.08
C GLY A 175 13.63 10.23 -11.92
N ILE A 176 13.95 9.63 -10.78
CA ILE A 176 14.45 10.34 -9.58
C ILE A 176 15.94 10.64 -9.81
N PRO A 177 16.37 11.92 -9.83
CA PRO A 177 17.78 12.29 -10.01
C PRO A 177 18.66 11.68 -8.91
N ALA A 178 19.91 11.38 -9.24
CA ALA A 178 20.84 10.76 -8.29
C ALA A 178 21.50 11.80 -7.37
N GLU A 179 21.57 13.05 -7.83
CA GLU A 179 22.08 14.19 -7.07
C GLU A 179 21.18 14.61 -5.90
N ASP A 180 19.86 14.48 -6.04
CA ASP A 180 18.87 14.97 -5.06
C ASP A 180 18.66 14.05 -3.84
N VAL A 181 19.41 12.94 -3.76
CA VAL A 181 19.12 11.85 -2.80
C VAL A 181 20.03 11.91 -1.59
N ALA A 182 19.44 12.21 -0.44
CA ALA A 182 20.10 12.19 0.87
C ALA A 182 19.44 11.18 1.81
N LEU A 183 20.20 10.74 2.82
CA LEU A 183 19.70 9.80 3.84
C LEU A 183 20.12 10.23 5.23
N ALA A 184 19.14 10.48 6.09
CA ALA A 184 19.34 10.62 7.53
C ALA A 184 19.37 9.25 8.21
N VAL A 185 19.95 9.18 9.40
CA VAL A 185 20.01 7.94 10.19
C VAL A 185 19.51 8.20 11.60
N VAL A 186 18.50 7.45 12.01
CA VAL A 186 17.97 7.45 13.36
C VAL A 186 18.80 6.48 14.21
N VAL A 187 19.29 6.94 15.35
CA VAL A 187 19.94 6.10 16.37
C VAL A 187 19.07 6.15 17.63
N GLN A 188 18.52 5.01 18.03
CA GLN A 188 17.68 4.89 19.23
C GLN A 188 18.18 3.79 20.15
N GLU A 189 17.96 3.93 21.46
CA GLU A 189 18.14 2.84 22.41
C GLU A 189 17.31 1.61 21.99
N LEU A 190 17.95 0.45 21.95
CA LEU A 190 17.29 -0.81 21.64
C LEU A 190 16.52 -1.29 22.87
N VAL A 191 15.19 -1.18 22.80
CA VAL A 191 14.28 -1.82 23.76
C VAL A 191 14.62 -3.31 23.88
N PRO A 192 14.94 -3.82 25.09
CA PRO A 192 15.28 -5.22 25.31
C PRO A 192 14.01 -6.09 25.33
N ALA A 193 13.32 -6.13 24.19
CA ALA A 193 11.91 -6.48 24.13
C ALA A 193 11.62 -7.94 24.52
N ASP A 194 10.67 -8.13 25.44
CA ASP A 194 10.12 -9.45 25.77
C ASP A 194 9.03 -9.87 24.76
N ALA A 195 8.37 -8.87 24.17
CA ALA A 195 7.38 -8.95 23.09
C ALA A 195 7.48 -7.73 22.18
N ALA A 196 7.17 -7.89 20.90
CA ALA A 196 7.13 -6.81 19.92
C ALA A 196 6.02 -7.06 18.90
N GLY A 197 5.67 -6.04 18.12
CA GLY A 197 4.57 -6.17 17.18
C GLY A 197 4.33 -4.97 16.28
N VAL A 198 3.23 -5.08 15.54
CA VAL A 198 2.67 -4.01 14.70
C VAL A 198 1.22 -3.78 15.14
N LEU A 199 0.80 -2.52 15.16
CA LEU A 199 -0.57 -2.10 15.41
C LEU A 199 -1.05 -1.27 14.21
N PHE A 200 -2.25 -1.54 13.73
CA PHE A 200 -2.95 -0.73 12.74
C PHE A 200 -4.20 -0.12 13.37
N THR A 201 -4.35 1.21 13.28
CA THR A 201 -5.55 1.90 13.82
C THR A 201 -6.79 1.78 12.93
N ALA A 202 -6.63 1.19 11.75
CA ALA A 202 -7.70 0.68 10.90
C ALA A 202 -7.25 -0.62 10.25
N ASP A 203 -8.18 -1.53 9.96
CA ASP A 203 -7.88 -2.79 9.29
C ASP A 203 -7.35 -2.53 7.86
N PRO A 204 -6.11 -2.92 7.53
CA PRO A 204 -5.52 -2.68 6.21
C PRO A 204 -6.17 -3.49 5.07
N MET A 205 -6.94 -4.54 5.39
CA MET A 205 -7.65 -5.38 4.42
C MET A 205 -9.07 -4.90 4.13
N THR A 206 -9.80 -4.44 5.16
CA THR A 206 -11.21 -4.06 5.03
C THR A 206 -11.47 -2.55 5.06
N GLY A 207 -10.52 -1.75 5.56
CA GLY A 207 -10.71 -0.33 5.82
C GLY A 207 -11.55 -0.02 7.07
N ALA A 208 -11.88 -1.03 7.88
CA ALA A 208 -12.63 -0.85 9.12
C ALA A 208 -11.86 0.02 10.12
N THR A 209 -12.49 1.10 10.59
CA THR A 209 -11.89 2.09 11.52
C THR A 209 -12.47 2.02 12.93
N ASP A 210 -13.50 1.20 13.17
CA ASP A 210 -14.12 0.96 14.48
C ASP A 210 -13.25 0.09 15.40
N GLN A 211 -12.24 -0.59 14.85
CA GLN A 211 -11.38 -1.52 15.58
C GLN A 211 -9.90 -1.22 15.33
N VAL A 212 -9.08 -1.59 16.32
CA VAL A 212 -7.62 -1.57 16.26
C VAL A 212 -7.12 -3.01 16.10
N LEU A 213 -6.32 -3.25 15.06
CA LEU A 213 -5.70 -4.55 14.78
C LEU A 213 -4.29 -4.59 15.37
N VAL A 214 -4.01 -5.56 16.24
CA VAL A 214 -2.70 -5.77 16.84
C VAL A 214 -2.14 -7.13 16.43
N ASN A 215 -0.94 -7.13 15.85
CA ASN A 215 -0.13 -8.32 15.65
C ASN A 215 1.01 -8.33 16.67
N ALA A 216 1.16 -9.42 17.42
CA ALA A 216 2.14 -9.55 18.50
C ALA A 216 2.97 -10.83 18.40
N THR A 217 4.28 -10.73 18.61
CA THR A 217 5.22 -11.87 18.72
C THR A 217 6.13 -11.73 19.93
N TRP A 218 6.85 -12.80 20.27
CA TRP A 218 7.85 -12.79 21.34
C TRP A 218 9.21 -12.28 20.83
N GLY A 219 9.98 -11.65 21.72
CA GLY A 219 11.31 -11.11 21.40
C GLY A 219 11.27 -9.81 20.59
N LEU A 220 12.33 -9.56 19.81
CA LEU A 220 12.46 -8.39 18.94
C LEU A 220 11.57 -8.53 17.68
N GLY A 221 11.14 -7.40 17.12
CA GLY A 221 10.20 -7.35 15.99
C GLY A 221 10.73 -7.81 14.63
N GLU A 222 12.03 -8.10 14.48
CA GLU A 222 12.66 -8.43 13.18
C GLU A 222 11.99 -9.63 12.49
N ALA A 223 11.75 -10.72 13.22
CA ALA A 223 11.09 -11.92 12.66
C ALA A 223 9.66 -11.63 12.16
N LEU A 224 8.94 -10.67 12.76
CA LEU A 224 7.60 -10.28 12.32
C LEU A 224 7.66 -9.42 11.06
N VAL A 225 8.50 -8.39 11.05
CA VAL A 225 8.66 -7.50 9.88
C VAL A 225 9.23 -8.25 8.67
N GLY A 226 10.10 -9.24 8.91
CA GLY A 226 10.62 -10.16 7.89
C GLY A 226 9.66 -11.27 7.47
N GLY A 227 8.45 -11.36 8.03
CA GLY A 227 7.44 -12.37 7.68
C GLY A 227 7.81 -13.82 8.05
N GLN A 228 8.75 -14.02 8.98
CA GLN A 228 9.27 -15.35 9.35
C GLN A 228 8.44 -16.06 10.44
N VAL A 229 7.45 -15.38 11.03
CA VAL A 229 6.65 -15.89 12.15
C VAL A 229 5.17 -15.54 11.98
N THR A 230 4.27 -16.45 12.37
CA THR A 230 2.84 -16.13 12.50
C THR A 230 2.61 -15.50 13.88
N PRO A 231 2.25 -14.20 13.97
CA PRO A 231 1.98 -13.53 15.25
C PRO A 231 0.62 -13.95 15.83
N ASP A 232 0.42 -13.62 17.11
CA ASP A 232 -0.94 -13.49 17.64
C ASP A 232 -1.62 -12.28 16.99
N THR A 233 -2.85 -12.46 16.52
CA THR A 233 -3.70 -11.40 15.99
C THR A 233 -4.82 -11.09 16.97
N ILE A 234 -4.93 -9.83 17.36
CA ILE A 234 -5.89 -9.35 18.37
C ILE A 234 -6.66 -8.18 17.78
N LEU A 235 -7.99 -8.26 17.79
CA LEU A 235 -8.88 -7.15 17.48
C LEU A 235 -9.33 -6.50 18.79
N VAL A 236 -9.22 -5.18 18.85
CA VAL A 236 -9.59 -4.38 20.02
C VAL A 236 -10.62 -3.33 19.59
N ASP A 237 -11.76 -3.28 20.26
CA ASP A 237 -12.76 -2.24 20.05
C ASP A 237 -12.19 -0.87 20.42
N ARG A 238 -12.27 0.08 19.49
CA ARG A 238 -11.66 1.41 19.64
C ARG A 238 -12.21 2.21 20.82
N ALA A 239 -13.51 2.10 21.08
CA ALA A 239 -14.22 2.98 22.02
C ALA A 239 -14.03 2.53 23.48
N THR A 240 -14.02 1.22 23.71
CA THR A 240 -13.93 0.60 25.03
C THR A 240 -12.52 0.13 25.37
N GLY A 241 -11.68 -0.16 24.36
CA GLY A 241 -10.39 -0.82 24.53
C GLY A 241 -10.52 -2.30 24.93
N ALA A 242 -11.69 -2.91 24.74
CA ALA A 242 -11.92 -4.34 25.01
C ALA A 242 -11.47 -5.20 23.82
N VAL A 243 -10.87 -6.36 24.10
CA VAL A 243 -10.56 -7.36 23.07
C VAL A 243 -11.86 -7.97 22.55
N THR A 244 -12.12 -7.85 21.25
CA THR A 244 -13.30 -8.42 20.58
C THR A 244 -12.99 -9.79 19.98
N GLU A 245 -11.78 -9.99 19.47
CA GLU A 245 -11.30 -11.27 18.93
C GLU A 245 -9.81 -11.48 19.24
N ARG A 246 -9.41 -12.73 19.47
CA ARG A 246 -8.01 -13.15 19.52
C ARG A 246 -7.82 -14.45 18.72
N ARG A 247 -6.82 -14.46 17.84
CA ARG A 247 -6.31 -15.64 17.14
C ARG A 247 -4.84 -15.82 17.55
N LEU A 248 -4.48 -17.00 18.04
CA LEU A 248 -3.09 -17.28 18.44
C LEU A 248 -2.26 -17.72 17.24
N GLY A 249 -1.09 -17.13 17.08
CA GLY A 249 -0.10 -17.51 16.08
C GLY A 249 0.75 -18.68 16.52
N ASP A 250 1.39 -19.35 15.55
CA ASP A 250 2.24 -20.50 15.80
C ASP A 250 3.54 -20.15 16.55
N LYS A 251 3.96 -18.88 16.45
CA LYS A 251 5.12 -18.27 17.12
C LYS A 251 6.33 -19.21 17.16
N ALA A 252 6.71 -19.78 16.02
CA ALA A 252 7.74 -20.83 15.98
C ALA A 252 9.13 -20.34 16.42
N VAL A 253 9.50 -19.15 16.00
CA VAL A 253 10.79 -18.50 16.28
C VAL A 253 10.59 -17.12 16.89
N MET A 254 11.58 -16.67 17.64
CA MET A 254 11.70 -15.30 18.15
C MET A 254 13.12 -14.79 17.94
N THR A 255 13.25 -13.50 17.66
CA THR A 255 14.55 -12.86 17.58
C THR A 255 15.01 -12.41 18.97
N VAL A 256 16.20 -12.82 19.39
CA VAL A 256 16.83 -12.43 20.66
C VAL A 256 18.13 -11.68 20.41
N ARG A 257 18.53 -10.85 21.38
CA ARG A 257 19.86 -10.22 21.41
C ARG A 257 20.93 -11.25 21.73
N THR A 258 22.08 -11.14 21.08
CA THR A 258 23.31 -11.87 21.42
C THR A 258 24.40 -10.89 21.86
N SER A 259 25.61 -11.38 22.12
CA SER A 259 26.78 -10.53 22.41
C SER A 259 27.31 -9.76 21.19
N ASP A 260 26.90 -10.17 19.99
CA ASP A 260 27.46 -9.78 18.69
C ASP A 260 26.40 -9.28 17.67
N GLY A 261 25.13 -9.24 18.04
CA GLY A 261 24.03 -8.82 17.17
C GLY A 261 22.67 -9.37 17.61
N THR A 262 21.88 -9.88 16.68
CA THR A 262 20.62 -10.59 16.96
C THR A 262 20.66 -12.01 16.38
N ARG A 263 19.81 -12.90 16.89
CA ARG A 263 19.68 -14.29 16.41
C ARG A 263 18.26 -14.78 16.56
N GLU A 264 17.78 -15.52 15.57
CA GLU A 264 16.53 -16.27 15.69
C GLU A 264 16.75 -17.54 16.52
N VAL A 265 15.87 -17.76 17.49
CA VAL A 265 15.84 -18.97 18.32
C VAL A 265 14.41 -19.53 18.38
N PRO A 266 14.22 -20.86 18.54
CA PRO A 266 12.90 -21.42 18.77
C PRO A 266 12.25 -20.82 20.01
N VAL A 267 10.97 -20.46 19.92
CA VAL A 267 10.20 -20.04 21.10
C VAL A 267 9.99 -21.26 22.02
N PRO A 268 10.23 -21.15 23.34
CA PRO A 268 9.94 -22.23 24.28
C PRO A 268 8.50 -22.72 24.14
N ALA A 269 8.29 -24.05 24.17
CA ALA A 269 6.99 -24.65 23.85
C ALA A 269 5.83 -24.07 24.67
N GLU A 270 6.06 -23.78 25.96
CA GLU A 270 5.14 -23.14 26.89
C GLU A 270 4.70 -21.72 26.44
N ARG A 271 5.60 -20.97 25.80
CA ARG A 271 5.31 -19.62 25.26
C ARG A 271 4.66 -19.66 23.88
N ARG A 272 4.78 -20.75 23.12
CA ARG A 272 4.19 -20.84 21.76
C ARG A 272 2.65 -20.82 21.80
N SER A 273 2.05 -21.55 22.71
CA SER A 273 0.59 -21.58 22.92
C SER A 273 0.06 -20.49 23.85
N ALA A 274 0.93 -19.74 24.53
CA ALA A 274 0.54 -18.62 25.37
C ALA A 274 0.26 -17.35 24.55
N PRO A 275 -0.71 -16.50 24.97
CA PRO A 275 -0.92 -15.18 24.37
C PRO A 275 0.26 -14.25 24.71
N VAL A 276 0.75 -13.51 23.71
CA VAL A 276 1.84 -12.53 23.86
C VAL A 276 1.44 -11.34 24.74
N LEU A 277 0.20 -10.88 24.57
CA LEU A 277 -0.42 -9.77 25.30
C LEU A 277 -1.65 -10.24 26.06
N THR A 278 -1.76 -9.84 27.32
CA THR A 278 -3.04 -9.90 28.05
C THR A 278 -4.02 -8.86 27.50
N ASP A 279 -5.31 -9.04 27.78
CA ASP A 279 -6.38 -8.16 27.27
C ASP A 279 -6.21 -6.72 27.77
N ALA A 280 -5.75 -6.54 29.01
CA ALA A 280 -5.43 -5.23 29.57
C ALA A 280 -4.29 -4.53 28.81
N GLN A 281 -3.23 -5.26 28.46
CA GLN A 281 -2.10 -4.75 27.69
C GLN A 281 -2.48 -4.45 26.24
N ALA A 282 -3.31 -5.30 25.62
CA ALA A 282 -3.84 -5.04 24.28
C ALA A 282 -4.72 -3.77 24.25
N GLY A 283 -5.58 -3.57 25.27
CA GLY A 283 -6.39 -2.36 25.42
C GLY A 283 -5.57 -1.10 25.71
N GLU A 284 -4.46 -1.21 26.46
CA GLU A 284 -3.52 -0.11 26.68
C GLU A 284 -2.79 0.29 25.39
N LEU A 285 -2.24 -0.71 24.67
CA LEU A 285 -1.59 -0.53 23.38
C LEU A 285 -2.57 0.05 22.33
N ALA A 286 -3.83 -0.38 22.31
CA ALA A 286 -4.86 0.19 21.43
C ALA A 286 -5.14 1.66 21.75
N ARG A 287 -5.29 2.03 23.03
CA ARG A 287 -5.42 3.44 23.46
C ARG A 287 -4.20 4.27 23.05
N LEU A 288 -3.00 3.69 23.11
CA LEU A 288 -1.78 4.34 22.66
C LEU A 288 -1.79 4.55 21.13
N GLY A 289 -2.21 3.56 20.35
CA GLY A 289 -2.39 3.67 18.89
C GLY A 289 -3.38 4.77 18.50
N VAL A 290 -4.53 4.85 19.17
CA VAL A 290 -5.53 5.92 18.95
C VAL A 290 -4.97 7.31 19.28
N ARG A 291 -4.11 7.44 20.30
CA ARG A 291 -3.39 8.71 20.57
C ARG A 291 -2.42 9.09 19.46
N VAL A 292 -1.75 8.12 18.85
CA VAL A 292 -0.85 8.35 17.71
C VAL A 292 -1.66 8.78 16.50
N GLU A 293 -2.72 8.06 16.11
CA GLU A 293 -3.58 8.46 14.99
C GLU A 293 -4.18 9.87 15.19
N GLY A 294 -4.65 10.20 16.39
CA GLY A 294 -5.12 11.56 16.72
C GLY A 294 -4.03 12.64 16.61
N LEU A 295 -2.75 12.27 16.69
CA LEU A 295 -1.62 13.18 16.46
C LEU A 295 -1.35 13.41 14.97
N TYR A 296 -1.69 12.46 14.07
CA TYR A 296 -1.44 12.53 12.62
C TYR A 296 -2.69 12.83 11.77
N ASP A 297 -3.88 12.79 12.38
CA ASP A 297 -5.20 13.01 11.76
C ASP A 297 -5.46 12.08 10.55
N ARG A 298 -4.99 10.83 10.67
CA ARG A 298 -5.13 9.76 9.68
C ARG A 298 -4.79 8.41 10.30
N PRO A 299 -5.29 7.28 9.78
CA PRO A 299 -4.93 5.96 10.30
C PRO A 299 -3.45 5.63 10.16
N MET A 300 -2.92 4.91 11.16
CA MET A 300 -1.49 4.70 11.36
C MET A 300 -1.13 3.21 11.50
N ASP A 301 -0.02 2.85 10.86
CA ASP A 301 0.75 1.62 11.04
C ASP A 301 1.88 1.93 12.03
N ILE A 302 1.92 1.21 13.15
CA ILE A 302 2.72 1.54 14.33
C ILE A 302 3.49 0.29 14.76
N GLU A 303 4.81 0.35 14.66
CA GLU A 303 5.69 -0.68 15.24
C GLU A 303 5.90 -0.39 16.72
N TRP A 304 5.78 -1.43 17.56
CA TRP A 304 5.91 -1.31 19.01
C TRP A 304 6.75 -2.43 19.60
N ALA A 305 7.37 -2.15 20.74
CA ALA A 305 8.11 -3.10 21.56
C ALA A 305 7.64 -2.99 23.02
N ARG A 306 7.65 -4.10 23.75
CA ARG A 306 7.37 -4.14 25.19
C ARG A 306 8.59 -4.67 25.94
N HIS A 307 8.92 -4.04 27.05
CA HIS A 307 9.83 -4.56 28.05
C HIS A 307 9.28 -4.32 29.45
N ASP A 308 9.29 -5.34 30.31
CA ASP A 308 8.83 -5.30 31.71
C ASP A 308 7.47 -4.60 31.89
N GLY A 309 6.53 -4.93 31.00
CA GLY A 309 5.17 -4.37 30.97
C GLY A 309 5.05 -2.99 30.32
N THR A 310 6.14 -2.25 30.13
CA THR A 310 6.15 -0.93 29.50
C THR A 310 6.17 -1.06 27.97
N VAL A 311 5.28 -0.35 27.29
CA VAL A 311 5.19 -0.30 25.82
C VAL A 311 5.93 0.92 25.28
N PHE A 312 6.73 0.72 24.24
CA PHE A 312 7.45 1.73 23.48
C PHE A 312 7.01 1.69 22.01
N ILE A 313 6.68 2.84 21.44
CA ILE A 313 6.51 3.01 19.99
C ILE A 313 7.91 3.15 19.39
N VAL A 314 8.24 2.30 18.41
CA VAL A 314 9.54 2.33 17.74
C VAL A 314 9.45 2.86 16.31
N GLN A 315 8.26 2.91 15.71
CA GLN A 315 8.00 3.58 14.43
C GLN A 315 6.49 3.89 14.33
N ALA A 316 6.12 4.96 13.64
CA ALA A 316 4.74 5.20 13.20
C ALA A 316 4.74 5.78 11.78
N ARG A 317 3.86 5.30 10.91
CA ARG A 317 3.68 5.80 9.54
C ARG A 317 2.20 5.76 9.12
N PRO A 318 1.75 6.59 8.17
CA PRO A 318 0.39 6.51 7.65
C PRO A 318 0.12 5.16 6.95
N ILE A 319 -1.08 4.61 7.07
CA ILE A 319 -1.46 3.42 6.30
C ILE A 319 -1.85 3.86 4.87
N THR A 320 -0.90 3.82 3.94
CA THR A 320 -1.10 4.20 2.53
C THR A 320 -1.96 3.21 1.74
N ALA A 321 -2.02 1.94 2.17
CA ALA A 321 -2.81 0.89 1.54
C ALA A 321 -4.30 0.93 1.92
N LEU A 322 -4.72 1.80 2.84
CA LEU A 322 -6.14 1.96 3.14
C LEU A 322 -6.86 2.51 1.92
N ARG A 323 -7.74 1.67 1.38
CA ARG A 323 -8.77 2.08 0.44
C ARG A 323 -9.64 3.10 1.15
N THR A 324 -9.42 4.38 0.85
CA THR A 324 -10.25 5.47 1.35
C THR A 324 -11.69 5.15 1.04
N SER A 325 -12.50 5.02 2.09
CA SER A 325 -13.94 4.77 2.01
C SER A 325 -14.69 6.03 1.59
N GLU A 326 -14.23 6.69 0.53
CA GLU A 326 -15.09 7.58 -0.25
C GLU A 326 -16.18 6.73 -0.89
N PRO A 327 -17.48 7.02 -0.65
CA PRO A 327 -18.58 6.30 -1.30
C PRO A 327 -18.63 6.49 -2.82
N ALA A 328 -17.73 7.30 -3.40
CA ALA A 328 -17.57 7.53 -4.82
C ALA A 328 -16.67 6.50 -5.52
N THR A 329 -15.84 5.76 -4.78
CA THR A 329 -15.00 4.68 -5.29
C THR A 329 -15.41 3.33 -4.70
N GLU A 330 -16.65 2.91 -4.95
CA GLU A 330 -16.92 1.47 -4.98
C GLU A 330 -16.05 0.84 -6.06
N GLU A 331 -15.02 0.09 -5.67
CA GLU A 331 -14.38 -0.83 -6.59
C GLU A 331 -15.45 -1.79 -7.13
N TRP A 332 -15.62 -1.79 -8.45
CA TRP A 332 -16.57 -2.66 -9.12
C TRP A 332 -16.30 -4.12 -8.70
N ASN A 333 -17.25 -4.72 -8.00
CA ASN A 333 -17.10 -6.05 -7.41
C ASN A 333 -18.40 -6.84 -7.51
N ASP A 334 -18.58 -7.49 -8.66
CA ASP A 334 -19.79 -8.27 -8.95
C ASP A 334 -19.97 -9.52 -8.05
N THR A 335 -18.99 -9.89 -7.21
CA THR A 335 -19.19 -10.92 -6.17
C THR A 335 -20.23 -10.52 -5.13
N ARG A 336 -20.48 -9.22 -4.94
CA ARG A 336 -21.50 -8.70 -4.02
C ARG A 336 -22.94 -8.99 -4.48
N HIS A 337 -23.15 -9.43 -5.73
CA HIS A 337 -24.47 -9.71 -6.29
C HIS A 337 -24.98 -11.14 -6.04
N GLY A 338 -24.26 -11.95 -5.24
CA GLY A 338 -24.74 -13.26 -4.78
C GLY A 338 -23.61 -14.27 -4.54
N ASP A 339 -23.95 -15.38 -3.90
CA ASP A 339 -23.02 -16.50 -3.69
C ASP A 339 -22.81 -17.24 -5.03
N TYR A 340 -21.63 -17.06 -5.62
CA TYR A 340 -21.25 -17.67 -6.89
C TYR A 340 -19.78 -18.09 -6.90
N LEU A 341 -19.47 -19.15 -7.65
CA LEU A 341 -18.09 -19.46 -8.00
C LEU A 341 -17.66 -18.66 -9.23
N TRP A 342 -16.67 -17.80 -9.06
CA TRP A 342 -16.05 -16.99 -10.12
C TRP A 342 -14.70 -17.56 -10.54
N THR A 343 -14.35 -17.46 -11.82
CA THR A 343 -13.01 -17.81 -12.33
C THR A 343 -12.48 -16.80 -13.34
N SER A 344 -11.18 -16.53 -13.27
CA SER A 344 -10.41 -15.82 -14.31
C SER A 344 -9.49 -16.77 -15.09
N ALA A 345 -9.61 -18.10 -14.91
CA ALA A 345 -8.80 -19.06 -15.66
C ALA A 345 -8.99 -18.86 -17.18
N ASN A 346 -7.89 -18.93 -17.94
CA ASN A 346 -7.73 -18.57 -19.36
C ASN A 346 -8.02 -17.08 -19.70
N LEU A 347 -8.97 -16.42 -19.04
CA LEU A 347 -9.25 -14.99 -19.24
C LEU A 347 -8.13 -14.09 -18.71
N GLY A 348 -7.54 -14.41 -17.56
CA GLY A 348 -6.38 -13.70 -16.99
C GLY A 348 -5.07 -13.93 -17.75
N GLU A 349 -5.03 -14.86 -18.70
CA GLU A 349 -3.93 -15.00 -19.65
C GLU A 349 -4.18 -14.13 -20.90
N ALA A 350 -5.42 -14.10 -21.39
CA ALA A 350 -5.82 -13.26 -22.53
C ALA A 350 -5.93 -11.76 -22.19
N ILE A 351 -6.29 -11.42 -20.96
CA ILE A 351 -6.45 -10.06 -20.41
C ILE A 351 -5.90 -10.05 -18.98
N PRO A 352 -4.56 -9.97 -18.81
CA PRO A 352 -3.93 -10.02 -17.48
C PRO A 352 -4.11 -8.73 -16.66
N ASP A 353 -4.22 -7.59 -17.36
CA ASP A 353 -4.24 -6.27 -16.77
C ASP A 353 -5.64 -5.83 -16.31
N VAL A 354 -5.63 -4.84 -15.41
CA VAL A 354 -6.85 -4.14 -14.97
C VAL A 354 -7.42 -3.35 -16.15
N MET A 355 -8.69 -3.57 -16.46
CA MET A 355 -9.36 -2.99 -17.61
C MET A 355 -9.81 -1.55 -17.35
N THR A 356 -9.68 -0.68 -18.34
CA THR A 356 -10.34 0.64 -18.30
C THR A 356 -11.87 0.49 -18.35
N PRO A 357 -12.65 1.46 -17.84
CA PRO A 357 -14.11 1.43 -17.96
C PRO A 357 -14.62 1.32 -19.41
N ALA A 358 -13.88 1.88 -20.37
CA ALA A 358 -14.18 1.76 -21.80
C ALA A 358 -13.95 0.32 -22.31
N THR A 359 -12.85 -0.31 -21.90
CA THR A 359 -12.56 -1.73 -22.21
C THR A 359 -13.64 -2.65 -21.64
N TRP A 360 -14.05 -2.43 -20.39
CA TRP A 360 -15.12 -3.21 -19.76
C TRP A 360 -16.45 -3.05 -20.49
N SER A 361 -16.83 -1.82 -20.86
CA SER A 361 -18.05 -1.55 -21.64
C SER A 361 -18.09 -2.32 -22.97
N LEU A 362 -16.94 -2.46 -23.65
CA LEU A 362 -16.84 -3.26 -24.88
C LEU A 362 -16.96 -4.76 -24.62
N ILE A 363 -16.49 -5.26 -23.48
CA ILE A 363 -16.62 -6.66 -23.07
C ILE A 363 -18.07 -6.98 -22.71
N GLU A 364 -18.79 -6.10 -21.99
CA GLU A 364 -20.23 -6.28 -21.72
C GLU A 364 -21.04 -6.39 -23.03
N ILE A 365 -20.74 -5.53 -24.01
CA ILE A 365 -21.36 -5.60 -25.35
C ILE A 365 -20.99 -6.92 -26.04
N PHE A 366 -19.70 -7.28 -26.08
CA PHE A 366 -19.23 -8.51 -26.71
C PHE A 366 -19.90 -9.76 -26.12
N MET A 367 -19.97 -9.86 -24.80
CA MET A 367 -20.62 -10.98 -24.11
C MET A 367 -22.11 -11.03 -24.44
N ALA A 368 -22.83 -9.90 -24.34
CA ALA A 368 -24.25 -9.81 -24.66
C ALA A 368 -24.58 -10.12 -26.14
N GLU A 369 -23.66 -9.87 -27.08
CA GLU A 369 -23.87 -10.12 -28.50
C GLU A 369 -23.45 -11.52 -28.96
N THR A 370 -22.39 -12.08 -28.37
CA THR A 370 -21.78 -13.35 -28.84
C THR A 370 -22.15 -14.56 -27.99
N MET A 371 -22.52 -14.40 -26.71
CA MET A 371 -22.92 -15.51 -25.86
C MET A 371 -24.44 -15.63 -25.80
N ALA A 372 -24.97 -16.80 -26.16
CA ALA A 372 -26.40 -17.10 -26.14
C ALA A 372 -27.07 -16.87 -24.77
N LEU A 373 -26.28 -16.96 -23.68
CA LEU A 373 -26.70 -16.95 -22.28
C LEU A 373 -25.80 -16.03 -21.44
N ALA A 374 -25.54 -14.81 -21.93
CA ALA A 374 -24.79 -13.79 -21.19
C ALA A 374 -25.42 -13.42 -19.82
N GLU A 375 -26.73 -13.67 -19.66
CA GLU A 375 -27.46 -13.54 -18.40
C GLU A 375 -28.53 -14.63 -18.32
N VAL A 376 -28.77 -15.17 -17.12
CA VAL A 376 -29.83 -16.15 -16.83
C VAL A 376 -30.61 -15.65 -15.62
N GLY A 377 -31.84 -15.16 -15.85
CA GLY A 377 -32.77 -14.79 -14.77
C GLY A 377 -32.32 -13.62 -13.89
N GLY A 378 -31.55 -12.67 -14.43
CA GLY A 378 -30.92 -11.59 -13.65
C GLY A 378 -29.49 -11.89 -13.20
N HIS A 379 -29.03 -13.14 -13.32
CA HIS A 379 -27.66 -13.53 -12.94
C HIS A 379 -26.73 -13.52 -14.16
N ARG A 380 -25.68 -12.69 -14.11
CA ARG A 380 -24.75 -12.47 -15.23
C ARG A 380 -23.71 -13.59 -15.36
N LEU A 381 -23.41 -13.99 -16.60
CA LEU A 381 -22.36 -14.96 -16.93
C LEU A 381 -20.94 -14.38 -16.73
N SER A 382 -20.79 -13.07 -16.85
CA SER A 382 -19.53 -12.32 -16.72
C SER A 382 -19.63 -11.26 -15.64
N GLY A 383 -18.52 -10.99 -14.96
CA GLY A 383 -18.43 -9.94 -13.95
C GLY A 383 -17.06 -9.26 -13.92
N ASN A 384 -17.06 -8.06 -13.37
CA ASN A 384 -15.89 -7.24 -13.10
C ASN A 384 -15.64 -7.24 -11.58
N ILE A 385 -14.42 -7.62 -11.20
CA ILE A 385 -13.96 -7.67 -9.81
C ILE A 385 -12.63 -6.93 -9.75
N ALA A 386 -12.63 -5.77 -9.09
CA ALA A 386 -11.48 -4.85 -8.99
C ALA A 386 -10.86 -4.52 -10.38
N GLY A 387 -11.71 -4.30 -11.38
CA GLY A 387 -11.32 -3.98 -12.75
C GLY A 387 -10.85 -5.16 -13.60
N ARG A 388 -10.91 -6.41 -13.11
CA ARG A 388 -10.56 -7.63 -13.87
C ARG A 388 -11.78 -8.43 -14.30
N PHE A 389 -11.68 -9.13 -15.44
CA PHE A 389 -12.76 -9.93 -16.02
C PHE A 389 -12.80 -11.34 -15.43
N TYR A 390 -13.95 -11.74 -14.89
CA TYR A 390 -14.25 -13.09 -14.41
C TYR A 390 -15.51 -13.66 -15.08
N LEU A 391 -15.56 -15.00 -15.14
CA LEU A 391 -16.75 -15.77 -15.53
C LEU A 391 -17.42 -16.40 -14.31
N ASN A 392 -18.75 -16.43 -14.33
CA ASN A 392 -19.60 -17.01 -13.32
C ASN A 392 -19.87 -18.50 -13.65
N LEU A 393 -19.22 -19.40 -12.93
CA LEU A 393 -19.39 -20.84 -13.10
C LEU A 393 -20.72 -21.34 -12.50
N SER A 394 -21.28 -20.67 -11.50
CA SER A 394 -22.61 -20.98 -10.95
C SER A 394 -23.73 -20.76 -11.97
N VAL A 395 -23.69 -19.65 -12.72
CA VAL A 395 -24.63 -19.39 -13.82
C VAL A 395 -24.47 -20.42 -14.93
N SER A 396 -23.24 -20.74 -15.30
CA SER A 396 -22.92 -21.77 -16.31
C SER A 396 -23.44 -23.16 -15.92
N ALA A 397 -23.22 -23.56 -14.66
CA ALA A 397 -23.66 -24.84 -14.12
C ALA A 397 -25.20 -24.93 -14.02
N ALA A 398 -25.87 -23.85 -13.60
CA ALA A 398 -27.32 -23.79 -13.50
C ALA A 398 -28.00 -23.89 -14.88
N ALA A 399 -27.46 -23.19 -15.89
CA ALA A 399 -27.93 -23.27 -17.27
C ALA A 399 -27.77 -24.69 -17.84
N ALA A 400 -26.62 -25.34 -17.63
CA ALA A 400 -26.41 -26.73 -18.03
C ALA A 400 -27.36 -27.70 -17.28
N GLY A 401 -27.58 -27.48 -15.98
CA GLY A 401 -28.44 -28.28 -15.14
C GLY A 401 -29.92 -28.23 -15.52
N ALA A 402 -30.42 -27.07 -15.97
CA ALA A 402 -31.79 -26.92 -16.45
C ALA A 402 -32.16 -28.00 -17.50
N PHE A 403 -31.26 -28.23 -18.47
CA PHE A 403 -31.40 -29.20 -19.56
C PHE A 403 -30.81 -30.59 -19.27
N GLY A 404 -30.34 -30.85 -18.05
CA GLY A 404 -29.74 -32.15 -17.69
C GLY A 404 -28.33 -32.39 -18.23
N LEU A 405 -27.64 -31.34 -18.70
CA LEU A 405 -26.30 -31.40 -19.27
C LEU A 405 -25.17 -31.23 -18.23
N THR A 406 -25.47 -31.27 -16.93
CA THR A 406 -24.50 -31.03 -15.84
C THR A 406 -23.24 -31.89 -15.95
N ARG A 407 -23.38 -33.18 -16.31
CA ARG A 407 -22.21 -34.07 -16.48
C ARG A 407 -21.32 -33.65 -17.65
N LEU A 408 -21.90 -33.17 -18.75
CA LEU A 408 -21.17 -32.68 -19.91
C LEU A 408 -20.40 -31.41 -19.54
N PHE A 409 -21.07 -30.45 -18.89
CA PHE A 409 -20.45 -29.22 -18.39
C PHE A 409 -19.29 -29.51 -17.40
N LEU A 410 -19.52 -30.32 -16.37
CA LEU A 410 -18.47 -30.65 -15.40
C LEU A 410 -17.28 -31.40 -16.05
N SER A 411 -17.51 -32.15 -17.13
CA SER A 411 -16.41 -32.79 -17.88
C SER A 411 -15.59 -31.82 -18.75
N SER A 412 -16.18 -30.69 -19.18
CA SER A 412 -15.47 -29.67 -19.97
C SER A 412 -14.76 -28.63 -19.11
N VAL A 413 -15.24 -28.34 -17.89
CA VAL A 413 -14.63 -27.36 -16.98
C VAL A 413 -13.11 -27.58 -16.78
N PRO A 414 -12.60 -28.80 -16.50
CA PRO A 414 -11.15 -29.05 -16.39
C PRO A 414 -10.33 -28.69 -17.64
N GLN A 415 -10.93 -28.71 -18.83
CA GLN A 415 -10.27 -28.40 -20.10
C GLN A 415 -10.34 -26.91 -20.45
N VAL A 416 -11.35 -26.19 -19.95
CA VAL A 416 -11.65 -24.80 -20.33
C VAL A 416 -11.32 -23.78 -19.22
N PHE A 417 -11.27 -24.22 -17.96
CA PHE A 417 -11.05 -23.35 -16.79
C PHE A 417 -10.10 -23.97 -15.74
N GLY A 418 -9.44 -25.08 -16.05
CA GLY A 418 -8.62 -25.84 -15.11
C GLY A 418 -9.44 -26.69 -14.12
N ARG A 419 -8.75 -27.54 -13.34
CA ARG A 419 -9.41 -28.43 -12.37
C ARG A 419 -9.89 -27.64 -11.16
N ILE A 420 -11.20 -27.62 -10.94
CA ILE A 420 -11.79 -27.26 -9.64
C ILE A 420 -11.39 -28.35 -8.63
N PRO A 421 -10.85 -28.02 -7.44
CA PRO A 421 -10.56 -29.02 -6.40
C PRO A 421 -11.83 -29.71 -5.90
N ASP A 422 -11.76 -30.99 -5.56
CA ASP A 422 -12.92 -31.79 -5.08
C ASP A 422 -13.54 -31.25 -3.77
N THR A 423 -12.82 -30.38 -3.04
CA THR A 423 -13.30 -29.67 -1.85
C THR A 423 -14.14 -28.44 -2.14
N VAL A 424 -14.16 -27.94 -3.39
CA VAL A 424 -14.88 -26.73 -3.80
C VAL A 424 -16.19 -27.12 -4.47
N THR A 425 -17.31 -26.71 -3.87
CA THR A 425 -18.65 -26.87 -4.46
C THR A 425 -19.02 -25.63 -5.29
N ILE A 426 -19.80 -25.81 -6.36
CA ILE A 426 -20.32 -24.70 -7.15
C ILE A 426 -21.67 -24.28 -6.52
N PRO A 427 -21.82 -23.04 -6.00
CA PRO A 427 -23.08 -22.58 -5.42
C PRO A 427 -24.23 -22.64 -6.46
N PRO A 428 -25.40 -23.19 -6.11
CA PRO A 428 -26.56 -23.19 -7.01
C PRO A 428 -27.22 -21.81 -7.05
N LEU A 429 -27.78 -21.43 -8.20
CA LEU A 429 -28.63 -20.23 -8.28
C LEU A 429 -29.91 -20.41 -7.45
N PRO A 430 -30.43 -19.34 -6.80
CA PRO A 430 -31.65 -19.37 -5.99
C PRO A 430 -32.92 -19.37 -6.87
N MET A 431 -32.99 -20.28 -7.84
CA MET A 431 -34.04 -20.40 -8.83
C MET A 431 -34.51 -21.85 -8.95
N SER A 432 -35.82 -22.07 -9.11
CA SER A 432 -36.32 -23.40 -9.45
C SER A 432 -35.91 -23.81 -10.87
N ARG A 433 -35.88 -25.13 -11.12
CA ARG A 433 -35.58 -25.66 -12.46
C ARG A 433 -36.52 -25.13 -13.54
N TRP A 434 -37.79 -24.86 -13.22
CA TRP A 434 -38.75 -24.28 -14.17
C TRP A 434 -38.49 -22.81 -14.48
N GLU A 435 -38.01 -22.03 -13.50
CA GLU A 435 -37.60 -20.64 -13.72
C GLU A 435 -36.32 -20.56 -14.56
N LEU A 436 -35.34 -21.43 -14.28
CA LEU A 436 -34.14 -21.58 -15.12
C LEU A 436 -34.52 -21.94 -16.57
N ILE A 437 -35.39 -22.92 -16.78
CA ILE A 437 -35.86 -23.30 -18.14
C ILE A 437 -36.53 -22.10 -18.84
N ARG A 438 -37.41 -21.36 -18.15
CA ARG A 438 -38.07 -20.16 -18.69
C ARG A 438 -37.11 -19.01 -18.98
N ALA A 439 -36.08 -18.82 -18.16
CA ALA A 439 -35.06 -17.79 -18.37
C ALA A 439 -34.10 -18.14 -19.52
N THR A 440 -33.84 -19.43 -19.75
CA THR A 440 -32.78 -19.90 -20.65
C THR A 440 -33.28 -20.18 -22.08
N ILE A 441 -34.52 -20.65 -22.26
CA ILE A 441 -35.06 -20.97 -23.60
C ILE A 441 -35.19 -19.74 -24.53
N PRO A 442 -35.84 -18.62 -24.13
CA PRO A 442 -36.04 -17.49 -25.02
C PRO A 442 -34.75 -16.87 -25.59
N PRO A 443 -33.70 -16.56 -24.80
CA PRO A 443 -32.46 -16.00 -25.34
C PRO A 443 -31.71 -17.01 -26.20
N ALA A 444 -31.67 -18.30 -25.83
CA ALA A 444 -31.03 -19.35 -26.65
C ALA A 444 -31.71 -19.51 -28.02
N VAL A 445 -33.05 -19.44 -28.06
CA VAL A 445 -33.81 -19.47 -29.32
C VAL A 445 -33.55 -18.21 -30.15
N ALA A 446 -33.63 -17.02 -29.54
CA ALA A 446 -33.36 -15.75 -30.21
C ALA A 446 -31.94 -15.69 -30.80
N PHE A 447 -30.94 -16.16 -30.05
CA PHE A 447 -29.56 -16.26 -30.51
C PHE A 447 -29.40 -17.22 -31.69
N ARG A 448 -30.07 -18.39 -31.66
CA ARG A 448 -30.10 -19.33 -32.80
C ARG A 448 -30.72 -18.69 -34.04
N TRP A 449 -31.79 -17.90 -33.90
CA TRP A 449 -32.34 -17.11 -35.00
C TRP A 449 -31.41 -16.01 -35.49
N ARG A 450 -30.62 -15.38 -34.60
CA ARG A 450 -29.59 -14.39 -34.96
C ARG A 450 -28.43 -15.03 -35.74
N LEU A 451 -28.07 -16.29 -35.46
CA LEU A 451 -26.98 -17.02 -36.16
C LEU A 451 -27.38 -17.65 -37.51
N LEU A 452 -28.65 -18.02 -37.69
CA LEU A 452 -29.15 -18.67 -38.92
C LEU A 452 -28.79 -17.96 -40.25
N PRO A 453 -28.81 -16.60 -40.35
CA PRO A 453 -28.32 -15.89 -41.53
C PRO A 453 -26.81 -16.01 -41.76
N TYR A 454 -26.00 -16.09 -40.70
CA TYR A 454 -24.54 -16.20 -40.80
C TYR A 454 -24.10 -17.62 -41.20
N GLN A 455 -24.76 -18.65 -40.66
CA GLN A 455 -24.52 -20.04 -41.06
C GLN A 455 -24.82 -20.26 -42.56
N ARG A 456 -25.92 -19.71 -43.08
CA ARG A 456 -26.23 -19.75 -44.52
C ARG A 456 -25.17 -19.10 -45.42
N ASN A 457 -24.41 -18.14 -44.92
CA ASN A 457 -23.30 -17.52 -45.65
C ASN A 457 -22.01 -18.35 -45.59
N LEU A 458 -21.86 -19.24 -44.61
CA LEU A 458 -20.74 -20.19 -44.52
C LEU A 458 -21.01 -21.47 -45.34
N ASP A 459 -22.27 -21.93 -45.36
CA ASP A 459 -22.68 -23.18 -46.03
C ASP A 459 -23.00 -23.02 -47.54
N SER A 460 -22.81 -21.83 -48.11
CA SER A 460 -23.08 -21.57 -49.54
C SER A 460 -21.88 -21.95 -50.42
N PRO A 461 -21.95 -22.97 -51.31
CA PRO A 461 -20.87 -23.33 -52.23
C PRO A 461 -20.80 -22.33 -53.39
N GLY A 462 -20.30 -21.14 -53.11
CA GLY A 462 -20.37 -20.00 -54.02
C GLY A 462 -19.81 -18.72 -53.43
N GLY A 463 -18.65 -18.80 -52.76
CA GLY A 463 -17.95 -17.64 -52.25
C GLY A 463 -17.68 -16.63 -53.37
N ARG A 464 -18.33 -15.46 -53.33
CA ARG A 464 -17.92 -14.31 -54.14
C ARG A 464 -16.59 -13.84 -53.59
N GLY A 465 -15.50 -14.34 -54.17
CA GLY A 465 -14.16 -14.10 -53.69
C GLY A 465 -13.87 -12.61 -53.52
N THR A 466 -13.52 -12.21 -52.31
CA THR A 466 -12.62 -11.08 -52.09
C THR A 466 -11.36 -11.39 -52.93
N ARG A 467 -11.12 -10.57 -53.97
CA ARG A 467 -10.03 -10.78 -54.93
C ARG A 467 -8.71 -11.07 -54.19
N PRO A 468 -7.94 -12.10 -54.58
CA PRO A 468 -6.58 -12.23 -54.09
C PRO A 468 -5.77 -11.00 -54.52
N LEU A 469 -5.01 -10.43 -53.58
CA LEU A 469 -3.99 -9.43 -53.90
C LEU A 469 -2.99 -10.09 -54.86
N ARG A 470 -2.76 -9.45 -56.02
CA ARG A 470 -1.81 -9.98 -57.01
C ARG A 470 -0.39 -10.01 -56.42
N PRO A 471 0.38 -11.10 -56.60
CA PRO A 471 1.80 -11.08 -56.29
C PRO A 471 2.51 -10.12 -57.26
N GLY A 472 3.21 -9.12 -56.71
CA GLY A 472 3.97 -8.15 -57.49
C GLY A 472 5.25 -8.76 -58.07
N HIS A 473 5.52 -8.51 -59.35
CA HIS A 473 6.79 -8.86 -59.99
C HIS A 473 7.97 -8.07 -59.40
N ARG A 474 9.17 -8.67 -59.49
CA ARG A 474 10.46 -8.05 -59.16
C ARG A 474 10.71 -6.75 -59.96
N ALA A 475 11.12 -5.70 -59.25
CA ALA A 475 12.13 -4.71 -59.62
C ALA A 475 12.70 -4.19 -58.28
N GLY A 476 14.01 -4.03 -58.09
CA GLY A 476 14.87 -3.14 -58.86
C GLY A 476 14.90 -1.80 -58.13
N GLY A 477 15.79 -1.65 -57.13
CA GLY A 477 15.72 -0.55 -56.17
C GLY A 477 16.23 0.79 -56.70
N ARG A 478 15.89 1.87 -55.97
CA ARG A 478 16.65 3.13 -55.90
C ARG A 478 16.25 3.92 -54.63
N ARG A 479 17.04 4.95 -54.34
CA ARG A 479 17.17 5.65 -53.05
C ARG A 479 16.01 6.60 -52.72
N ASP A 480 16.03 7.03 -51.47
CA ASP A 480 15.24 8.10 -50.86
C ASP A 480 15.28 9.43 -51.65
N ASP A 481 14.20 10.21 -51.53
CA ASP A 481 14.28 11.68 -51.53
C ASP A 481 13.07 12.27 -50.77
N PRO A 482 13.24 13.16 -49.76
CA PRO A 482 12.15 13.57 -48.87
C PRO A 482 11.71 15.03 -49.08
N GLU A 483 10.72 15.31 -49.94
CA GLU A 483 10.10 16.65 -49.96
C GLU A 483 8.67 16.68 -50.52
N ARG A 484 7.67 16.91 -49.63
CA ARG A 484 6.60 17.93 -49.81
C ARG A 484 5.58 17.91 -48.68
N ALA A 485 5.55 19.00 -47.91
CA ALA A 485 4.51 19.28 -46.93
C ALA A 485 3.23 19.84 -47.57
N GLY A 486 2.10 19.65 -46.88
CA GLY A 486 1.00 20.64 -46.83
C GLY A 486 -0.14 20.51 -47.85
N ARG A 487 -1.29 20.00 -47.36
CA ARG A 487 -2.58 20.75 -47.32
C ARG A 487 -3.68 19.92 -46.60
N PRO A 488 -4.61 20.57 -45.85
CA PRO A 488 -5.65 19.87 -45.11
C PRO A 488 -6.88 19.57 -45.98
N VAL A 489 -7.52 18.42 -45.74
CA VAL A 489 -8.83 18.10 -46.33
C VAL A 489 -9.91 18.12 -45.24
N ALA A 490 -10.71 19.17 -45.22
CA ALA A 490 -11.87 19.28 -44.34
C ALA A 490 -12.93 18.23 -44.71
N ARG A 491 -13.48 17.53 -43.71
CA ARG A 491 -14.70 16.72 -43.86
C ARG A 491 -15.81 17.24 -42.97
N ARG A 492 -16.95 17.55 -43.61
CA ARG A 492 -18.20 17.96 -42.96
C ARG A 492 -18.69 16.87 -42.00
N ALA A 493 -18.92 17.22 -40.74
CA ALA A 493 -19.72 16.39 -39.85
C ALA A 493 -21.20 16.42 -40.30
N ARG A 494 -21.84 15.25 -40.35
CA ARG A 494 -23.31 15.15 -40.34
C ARG A 494 -23.72 14.71 -38.94
N ALA A 495 -24.54 15.52 -38.27
CA ALA A 495 -25.10 15.17 -36.97
C ALA A 495 -26.10 14.00 -37.10
N LEU A 496 -26.09 13.10 -36.12
CA LEU A 496 -27.16 12.14 -35.89
C LEU A 496 -28.24 12.76 -34.96
N PRO A 497 -29.53 12.43 -35.13
CA PRO A 497 -30.59 12.95 -34.27
C PRO A 497 -30.59 12.26 -32.89
N PRO A 498 -31.01 12.95 -31.82
CA PRO A 498 -31.02 12.37 -30.47
C PRO A 498 -32.11 11.30 -30.31
N ARG A 499 -31.78 10.18 -29.67
CA ARG A 499 -32.76 9.19 -29.21
C ARG A 499 -33.45 9.68 -27.92
N ARG A 500 -34.77 9.49 -27.85
CA ARG A 500 -35.58 9.82 -26.66
C ARG A 500 -35.25 8.87 -25.50
N GLN A 501 -35.03 9.43 -24.30
CA GLN A 501 -35.06 8.67 -23.05
C GLN A 501 -36.51 8.40 -22.61
N PRO A 502 -36.80 7.26 -21.93
CA PRO A 502 -38.09 7.04 -21.28
C PRO A 502 -38.22 7.87 -19.99
N ALA A 503 -39.44 8.33 -19.69
CA ALA A 503 -39.68 9.28 -18.61
C ALA A 503 -39.63 8.64 -17.21
N ALA A 504 -38.82 9.22 -16.31
CA ALA A 504 -38.86 8.91 -14.89
C ALA A 504 -40.11 9.52 -14.22
N ARG A 505 -40.79 8.73 -13.37
CA ARG A 505 -41.97 9.19 -12.62
C ARG A 505 -41.56 9.91 -11.33
N GLY A 506 -41.81 11.22 -11.27
CA GLY A 506 -42.32 11.92 -10.09
C GLY A 506 -41.47 11.97 -8.81
N GLY A 507 -40.51 12.89 -8.75
CA GLY A 507 -40.00 13.46 -7.50
C GLY A 507 -40.43 14.93 -7.36
N ARG A 508 -40.93 15.36 -6.20
CA ARG A 508 -41.28 16.77 -5.94
C ARG A 508 -40.01 17.63 -5.83
N PRO A 509 -39.96 18.84 -6.41
CA PRO A 509 -38.82 19.74 -6.24
C PRO A 509 -38.80 20.32 -4.82
N LEU A 510 -37.66 20.17 -4.13
CA LEU A 510 -37.38 20.88 -2.89
C LEU A 510 -37.14 22.37 -3.18
N ARG A 511 -37.70 23.24 -2.33
CA ARG A 511 -37.46 24.69 -2.40
C ARG A 511 -35.98 25.01 -2.20
N GLN A 512 -35.41 25.82 -3.08
CA GLN A 512 -34.15 26.53 -2.80
C GLN A 512 -34.33 27.41 -1.55
N GLN A 513 -33.53 27.17 -0.51
CA GLN A 513 -33.38 28.13 0.58
C GLN A 513 -32.29 29.15 0.23
N ARG A 514 -32.54 30.41 0.53
CA ARG A 514 -31.55 31.50 0.41
C ARG A 514 -30.57 31.44 1.59
N PRO A 515 -29.32 31.90 1.44
CA PRO A 515 -28.40 32.03 2.56
C PRO A 515 -28.92 33.05 3.59
N GLY A 516 -28.88 32.68 4.87
CA GLY A 516 -29.14 33.58 6.00
C GLY A 516 -27.88 34.34 6.42
N PRO A 517 -28.01 35.49 7.11
CA PRO A 517 -26.88 36.38 7.38
C PRO A 517 -26.08 36.02 8.64
N ASP A 518 -24.84 36.50 8.63
CA ASP A 518 -23.79 36.42 9.65
C ASP A 518 -24.14 37.24 10.93
N PRO A 519 -23.96 36.70 12.16
CA PRO A 519 -24.23 37.42 13.40
C PRO A 519 -22.96 37.96 14.07
N GLY A 520 -22.43 39.07 13.53
CA GLY A 520 -21.38 39.88 14.17
C GLY A 520 -21.94 41.09 14.93
N GLN A 521 -21.74 41.12 16.25
CA GLN A 521 -21.78 42.28 17.16
C GLN A 521 -23.11 43.05 17.39
N GLY A 522 -23.49 43.16 18.67
CA GLY A 522 -23.91 44.46 19.24
C GLY A 522 -25.31 44.58 19.85
N ALA A 523 -25.41 44.46 21.18
CA ALA A 523 -26.30 45.30 22.01
C ALA A 523 -25.93 45.23 23.51
N ARG A 524 -25.40 46.33 24.06
CA ARG A 524 -25.27 46.52 25.52
C ARG A 524 -26.61 47.04 26.06
N THR A 525 -27.16 46.45 27.13
CA THR A 525 -28.03 47.19 28.07
C THR A 525 -27.71 46.82 29.52
N ARG A 526 -27.69 47.82 30.39
CA ARG A 526 -27.35 47.72 31.83
C ARG A 526 -28.58 47.45 32.69
N LEU A 527 -28.37 46.82 33.85
CA LEU A 527 -28.97 47.11 35.18
C LEU A 527 -28.10 46.32 36.20
N ARG A 528 -27.30 46.92 37.08
CA ARG A 528 -27.64 47.42 38.45
C ARG A 528 -28.60 46.48 39.21
N GLY A 529 -28.31 46.01 40.43
CA GLY A 529 -27.12 46.16 41.30
C GLY A 529 -27.37 45.67 42.74
N GLY A 530 -26.32 45.57 43.57
CA GLY A 530 -26.32 45.08 44.97
C GLY A 530 -25.12 44.12 45.16
N HIS A 531 -24.07 44.39 45.94
CA HIS A 531 -24.00 44.52 47.41
C HIS A 531 -24.62 43.29 48.11
N GLU A 532 -23.94 42.54 49.00
CA GLU A 532 -22.82 42.84 49.92
C GLU A 532 -21.73 41.71 49.88
N ARG A 533 -20.43 41.89 50.17
CA ARG A 533 -19.73 41.86 51.49
C ARG A 533 -20.38 40.91 52.53
N ALA A 534 -19.73 40.00 53.26
CA ALA A 534 -18.37 39.44 53.34
C ALA A 534 -18.49 38.07 54.12
N ALA A 535 -17.49 37.33 54.62
CA ALA A 535 -16.04 37.51 54.84
C ALA A 535 -15.31 36.13 54.91
N HIS A 536 -14.18 36.05 55.65
CA HIS A 536 -13.62 34.92 56.44
C HIS A 536 -14.21 33.49 56.30
N ARG A 537 -13.46 32.39 56.34
CA ARG A 537 -12.04 31.97 56.45
C ARG A 537 -12.11 30.39 56.52
N PRO A 538 -11.01 29.61 56.64
CA PRO A 538 -11.01 28.22 56.18
C PRO A 538 -11.00 27.16 57.30
N ALA A 539 -10.92 25.89 56.84
CA ALA A 539 -10.24 24.73 57.42
C ALA A 539 -11.12 23.51 57.75
N GLY A 540 -10.73 22.35 57.19
CA GLY A 540 -10.65 21.08 57.90
C GLY A 540 -11.92 20.23 58.01
N ARG A 541 -12.07 19.26 57.10
CA ARG A 541 -11.56 17.90 57.33
C ARG A 541 -11.34 17.15 56.02
#